data_AF-A0A7Y2TS11-F1
#
_entry.id   AF-A0A7Y2TS11-F1
#
_cell.length_a   1.000
_cell.length_b   1.000
_cell.length_c   1.000
_cell.angle_alpha   90.00
_cell.angle_beta   90.00
_cell.angle_gamma   90.00
#
_symmetry.space_group_name_H-M   'P 1'
#
loop_
_entity.id
_entity.type
_entity.pdbx_description
1 polymer ?
#
loop_
_entity_poly.entity_id
_entity_poly.type
_entity_poly.pdbx_seq_one_letter_code
_entity_poly.pdbx_strand_id
1 'polypeptide(L)' 'MSTLPSKELEVFPNPKPSRDYTIRIESPEFTCLCPKTGQPDFAIIELEYIPDELCVELK' A
#
# COMPACT_ATOMS: atom_id res chain seq x y z
N MET A 1 2.29 19.47 4.34
CA MET A 1 2.76 18.99 5.65
C MET A 1 3.18 17.55 5.46
N SER A 2 4.43 17.17 5.72
CA SER A 2 4.84 15.75 5.62
C SER A 2 4.23 14.99 6.78
N THR A 3 3.45 13.95 6.50
CA THR A 3 2.94 13.03 7.51
C THR A 3 4.11 12.20 8.08
N LEU A 4 4.11 11.99 9.39
CA LEU A 4 5.00 10.99 10.00
C LEU A 4 4.53 9.59 9.58
N PRO A 5 5.44 8.64 9.33
CA PRO A 5 5.07 7.28 8.99
C PRO A 5 4.28 6.63 10.14
N SER A 6 3.16 5.98 9.81
CA SER A 6 2.33 5.23 10.76
C SER A 6 2.30 3.75 10.38
N LYS A 7 2.02 2.90 11.38
CA LYS A 7 1.71 1.48 11.17
C LYS A 7 0.21 1.23 10.97
N GLU A 8 -0.60 2.26 11.16
CA GLU A 8 -2.05 2.21 10.98
C GLU A 8 -2.38 2.52 9.51
N LEU A 9 -3.15 1.63 8.89
CA LEU A 9 -3.70 1.84 7.55
C LEU A 9 -5.11 2.39 7.67
N GLU A 10 -5.40 3.44 6.90
CA GLU A 10 -6.77 3.93 6.76
C GLU A 10 -7.54 3.08 5.76
N VAL A 11 -8.84 2.93 6.00
CA VAL A 11 -9.72 2.08 5.20
C VAL A 11 -11.06 2.76 4.97
N PHE A 12 -11.74 2.35 3.91
CA PHE A 12 -13.11 2.78 3.60
C PHE A 12 -13.99 1.59 3.19
N PRO A 13 -15.33 1.68 3.32
CA PRO A 13 -16.23 0.61 2.92
C PRO A 13 -16.10 0.27 1.43
N ASN A 14 -16.07 -1.02 1.09
CA ASN A 14 -16.09 -1.48 -0.29
C ASN A 14 -17.38 -0.98 -0.97
N PRO A 15 -17.31 -0.22 -2.08
CA PRO A 15 -18.48 0.30 -2.78
C PRO A 15 -19.29 -0.78 -3.53
N LYS A 16 -18.72 -1.97 -3.75
CA LYS A 16 -19.32 -3.10 -4.48
C LYS A 16 -19.00 -4.46 -3.82
N PRO A 17 -19.46 -4.72 -2.58
CA PRO A 17 -19.13 -5.95 -1.85
C PRO A 17 -19.76 -7.22 -2.45
N SER A 18 -20.79 -7.07 -3.29
CA SER A 18 -21.44 -8.20 -3.96
C SER A 18 -20.74 -8.68 -5.24
N ARG A 19 -19.59 -8.08 -5.60
CA ARG A 19 -18.89 -8.39 -6.84
C ARG A 19 -17.39 -8.39 -6.61
N ASP A 20 -16.74 -9.49 -7.00
CA ASP A 20 -15.29 -9.55 -7.05
C ASP A 20 -14.73 -8.56 -8.08
N TYR A 21 -13.80 -7.74 -7.64
CA TYR A 21 -12.97 -6.92 -8.51
C TYR A 21 -11.57 -6.82 -7.93
N THR A 22 -10.59 -6.66 -8.79
CA THR A 22 -9.18 -6.57 -8.37
C THR A 22 -8.80 -5.11 -8.17
N ILE A 23 -8.23 -4.79 -7.02
CA ILE A 23 -7.49 -3.55 -6.79
C ILE A 23 -6.01 -3.84 -7.02
N ARG A 24 -5.37 -3.05 -7.89
CA ARG A 24 -3.93 -3.07 -8.14
C ARG A 24 -3.31 -1.74 -7.72
N ILE A 25 -2.26 -1.82 -6.93
CA ILE A 25 -1.51 -0.66 -6.43
C ILE A 25 -0.06 -0.85 -6.84
N GLU A 26 0.51 0.18 -7.45
CA GLU A 26 1.92 0.25 -7.82
C GLU A 26 2.56 1.43 -7.09
N SER A 27 3.64 1.18 -6.36
CA SER A 27 4.48 2.20 -5.74
C SER A 27 5.89 2.11 -6.31
N PRO A 28 6.19 2.86 -7.39
CA PRO A 28 7.48 2.79 -8.07
C PRO A 28 8.61 3.52 -7.35
N GLU A 29 8.28 4.28 -6.29
CA GLU A 29 9.20 5.15 -5.56
C GLU A 29 9.57 4.57 -4.18
N PHE A 30 9.42 3.26 -3.98
CA PHE A 30 9.78 2.66 -2.70
C PHE A 30 11.29 2.63 -2.50
N THR A 31 11.71 3.11 -1.33
CA THR A 31 13.10 3.05 -0.87
C THR A 31 13.19 2.69 0.60
N CYS A 32 14.24 1.95 0.97
CA CYS A 32 14.53 1.60 2.36
C CYS A 32 16.05 1.52 2.58
N LEU A 33 16.49 1.29 3.82
CA LEU A 33 17.90 1.11 4.15
C LEU A 33 18.22 -0.36 4.34
N CYS A 34 19.31 -0.83 3.71
CA CYS A 34 19.82 -2.17 3.92
C CYS A 34 20.26 -2.35 5.39
N PRO A 35 19.73 -3.34 6.13
CA PRO A 35 20.04 -3.50 7.56
C PRO A 35 21.50 -3.86 7.82
N LYS A 36 22.23 -4.34 6.81
CA LYS A 36 23.65 -4.73 6.92
C LYS A 36 24.60 -3.57 6.62
N THR A 37 24.34 -2.80 5.56
CA THR A 37 25.28 -1.78 5.06
C THR A 37 24.82 -0.35 5.31
N GLY A 38 23.53 -0.13 5.60
CA GLY A 38 22.93 1.19 5.71
C GLY A 38 22.81 1.94 4.37
N GLN A 39 23.07 1.28 3.24
CA GLN A 39 22.90 1.86 1.92
C GLN A 39 21.42 1.89 1.51
N PRO A 40 21.00 2.85 0.67
CA PRO A 40 19.63 2.90 0.17
C PRO A 40 19.38 1.79 -0.87
N ASP A 41 18.28 1.07 -0.68
CA ASP A 41 17.71 0.13 -1.64
C ASP A 41 16.50 0.79 -2.32
N PHE A 42 16.25 0.42 -3.57
CA PHE A 42 15.13 0.91 -4.36
C PHE A 42 14.38 -0.27 -4.97
N ALA A 43 13.06 -0.22 -4.95
CA ALA A 43 12.22 -1.24 -5.55
C ALA A 43 10.88 -0.65 -6.01
N ILE A 44 10.18 -1.39 -6.87
CA ILE A 44 8.78 -1.16 -7.19
C ILE A 44 7.98 -2.13 -6.32
N ILE A 45 7.03 -1.61 -5.54
CA ILE A 45 6.07 -2.45 -4.82
C ILE A 45 4.81 -2.58 -5.68
N GLU A 46 4.48 -3.81 -6.05
CA GLU A 46 3.22 -4.17 -6.70
C GLU A 46 2.35 -4.95 -5.71
N LEU A 47 1.11 -4.49 -5.49
CA LEU A 47 0.15 -5.13 -4.61
C LEU A 47 -1.18 -5.35 -5.35
N GLU A 48 -1.67 -6.59 -5.28
CA GLU A 48 -2.93 -7.00 -5.89
C GLU A 48 -3.81 -7.70 -4.84
N TYR A 49 -5.06 -7.28 -4.71
CA TYR A 49 -6.03 -7.93 -3.84
C TYR A 49 -7.47 -7.78 -4.34
N ILE A 50 -8.36 -8.64 -3.85
CA ILE A 50 -9.80 -8.54 -4.02
C ILE A 50 -10.37 -8.09 -2.67
N PRO A 51 -10.96 -6.88 -2.56
CA PRO A 51 -11.54 -6.40 -1.31
C PRO A 51 -12.82 -7.17 -0.98
N ASP A 52 -13.00 -7.50 0.30
CA ASP A 52 -14.27 -7.97 0.86
C ASP A 52 -15.07 -6.75 1.38
N GLU A 53 -15.18 -6.53 2.69
CA GLU A 53 -15.97 -5.40 3.22
C GLU A 53 -15.26 -4.04 3.12
N LEU A 54 -13.93 -4.01 3.08
CA LEU A 54 -13.12 -2.80 3.20
C LEU A 54 -12.05 -2.71 2.10
N CYS A 55 -11.77 -1.48 1.70
CA CYS A 55 -10.67 -1.10 0.83
C CYS A 55 -9.62 -0.31 1.63
N VAL A 56 -8.34 -0.49 1.30
CA VAL A 56 -7.25 0.32 1.86
C VAL A 56 -7.26 1.70 1.18
N GLU A 57 -7.20 2.76 1.97
CA GLU A 57 -7.07 4.13 1.48
C GLU A 57 -5.63 4.43 1.07
N LEU A 58 -5.47 5.05 -0.10
CA LEU A 58 -4.17 5.50 -0.59
C LEU A 58 -3.97 6.97 -0.22
N LYS A 59 -2.86 7.28 0.47
CA LYS A 59 -2.45 8.64 0.84
C LYS A 59 -1.41 9.21 -0.10
#